data_AF-A0A524LS79-F1
#
_entry.id   AF-A0A524LS79-F1
#
_cell.length_a   1.000
_cell.length_b   1.000
_cell.length_c   1.000
_cell.angle_alpha   90.00
_cell.angle_beta   90.00
_cell.angle_gamma   90.00
#
_symmetry.space_group_name_H-M   'P 1'
#
loop_
_entity.id
_entity.type
_entity.pdbx_description
1 polymer ?
#
loop_
_entity_poly.entity_id
_entity_poly.type
_entity_poly.pdbx_seq_one_letter_code
_entity_poly.pdbx_strand_id
1 'polypeptide(L)'
;MSERFQKIYISANEFISSWEKEIYEMTNLDYFTFLLINHLGNIIENEYFNQENTNAYLRIDPEEIATLSFNIGDSFESFLENNCFGDCTLGCPTALDEMVDANDKELSNSHLGIIQMINGSRLSKKQYLMTDILNYVVLDTLYDFYNYEIGLDLDDADTGIVQLADFITLAIQSFMENRGEPFLHQPRESAGDLFETILSEFSDTWDEASDSLFEDDEDIEEWKYGNLNAVRVIQEYQAELPPDAMAARKLLEYFQEFMDEYAGIGQIDDLEKEDIEEFFLFWLLRKASLEQDIPAEQIRTVFEQFFTWLEFRHNAEVLEIFNEFMDVNGKYLITTLNLTRAYFENNSLISGVLDANVAEDQLAEGYFKVEKVADTGLLRLKDVHFRQTYLNVKINLAEPEQLIGTILEASIKFTAYGWRVINLEYIFPGQAVSYLH
;
A
#
# COMPACT_ATOMS: atom_id res chain seq x y z
N MET A 1 6.58 -41.46 1.26
CA MET A 1 5.69 -41.00 0.19
C MET A 1 4.57 -40.28 0.89
N SER A 2 4.78 -39.00 1.20
CA SER A 2 3.75 -38.11 1.72
C SER A 2 2.91 -37.67 0.53
N GLU A 3 1.62 -37.95 0.55
CA GLU A 3 0.68 -37.20 -0.27
C GLU A 3 0.88 -35.73 0.12
N ARG A 4 1.33 -34.92 -0.85
CA ARG A 4 1.41 -33.47 -0.69
C ARG A 4 -0.01 -33.00 -0.41
N PHE A 5 -0.27 -32.55 0.82
CA PHE A 5 -1.52 -31.87 1.14
C PHE A 5 -1.70 -30.74 0.11
N GLN A 6 -2.80 -30.79 -0.66
CA GLN A 6 -3.16 -29.69 -1.56
C GLN A 6 -3.41 -28.47 -0.68
N LYS A 7 -2.79 -27.34 -1.03
CA LYS A 7 -2.97 -26.09 -0.31
C LYS A 7 -4.44 -25.68 -0.43
N ILE A 8 -5.07 -25.39 0.70
CA ILE A 8 -6.43 -24.89 0.76
C ILE A 8 -6.35 -23.38 0.80
N TYR A 9 -6.96 -22.73 -0.19
CA TYR A 9 -6.95 -21.28 -0.38
C TYR A 9 -8.12 -20.59 0.32
N ILE A 10 -9.25 -21.29 0.42
CA ILE A 10 -10.40 -20.86 1.21
C ILE A 10 -10.87 -22.03 2.06
N SER A 11 -10.98 -21.82 3.37
CA SER A 11 -11.48 -22.86 4.26
C SER A 11 -12.98 -23.08 4.07
N ALA A 12 -13.51 -24.25 4.41
CA ALA A 12 -14.96 -24.49 4.31
C ALA A 12 -15.77 -23.54 5.22
N ASN A 13 -15.27 -23.22 6.42
CA ASN A 13 -15.91 -22.26 7.32
C ASN A 13 -15.96 -20.85 6.74
N GLU A 14 -14.85 -20.42 6.14
CA GLU A 14 -14.75 -19.13 5.47
C GLU A 14 -15.67 -19.06 4.26
N PHE A 15 -15.69 -20.10 3.42
CA PHE A 15 -16.59 -20.20 2.27
C PHE A 15 -18.07 -20.10 2.68
N ILE A 16 -18.51 -20.88 3.68
CA ILE A 16 -19.89 -20.83 4.17
C ILE A 16 -20.23 -19.42 4.69
N SER A 17 -19.30 -18.80 5.41
CA SER A 17 -19.48 -17.46 5.97
C SER A 17 -19.57 -16.39 4.88
N SER A 18 -18.73 -16.47 3.85
CA SER A 18 -18.70 -15.52 2.73
C SER A 18 -19.91 -15.64 1.82
N TRP A 19 -20.53 -16.83 1.74
CA TRP A 19 -21.78 -17.04 1.00
C TRP A 19 -23.04 -16.65 1.79
N GLU A 20 -22.90 -16.21 3.05
CA GLU A 20 -24.01 -15.86 3.95
C GLU A 20 -25.09 -16.95 4.08
N LYS A 21 -24.71 -18.23 3.90
CA LYS A 21 -25.59 -19.41 3.96
C LYS A 21 -25.33 -20.23 5.22
N GLU A 22 -26.35 -20.92 5.74
CA GLU A 22 -26.13 -21.97 6.75
C GLU A 22 -25.78 -23.31 6.07
N ILE A 23 -25.08 -24.22 6.76
CA ILE A 23 -24.57 -25.49 6.16
C ILE A 23 -25.66 -26.30 5.45
N TYR A 24 -26.89 -26.32 5.96
CA TYR A 24 -28.00 -27.06 5.34
C TYR A 24 -28.58 -26.37 4.10
N GLU A 25 -28.23 -25.10 3.86
CA GLU A 25 -28.63 -24.34 2.68
C GLU A 25 -27.63 -24.51 1.52
N MET A 26 -26.47 -25.11 1.79
CA MET A 26 -25.43 -25.37 0.79
C MET A 26 -25.91 -26.40 -0.24
N THR A 27 -25.62 -26.13 -1.50
CA THR A 27 -26.00 -26.95 -2.66
C THR A 27 -24.78 -27.58 -3.34
N ASN A 28 -25.01 -28.53 -4.24
CA ASN A 28 -23.96 -29.11 -5.06
C ASN A 28 -23.25 -28.06 -5.93
N LEU A 29 -23.94 -26.99 -6.33
CA LEU A 29 -23.30 -25.87 -7.02
C LEU A 29 -22.32 -25.15 -6.08
N ASP A 30 -22.73 -24.83 -4.86
CA ASP A 30 -21.86 -24.23 -3.84
C ASP A 30 -20.62 -25.12 -3.57
N TYR A 31 -20.83 -26.43 -3.44
CA TYR A 31 -19.74 -27.38 -3.23
C TYR A 31 -18.80 -27.46 -4.43
N PHE A 32 -19.35 -27.43 -5.65
CA PHE A 32 -18.56 -27.36 -6.87
C PHE A 32 -17.73 -26.07 -6.91
N THR A 33 -18.33 -24.91 -6.61
CA THR A 33 -17.64 -23.62 -6.56
C THR A 33 -16.52 -23.63 -5.53
N PHE A 34 -16.77 -24.14 -4.32
CA PHE A 34 -15.74 -24.31 -3.29
C PHE A 34 -14.53 -25.11 -3.78
N LEU A 35 -14.78 -26.24 -4.44
CA LEU A 35 -13.70 -27.07 -4.99
C LEU A 35 -13.00 -26.40 -6.17
N LEU A 36 -13.73 -25.65 -6.99
CA LEU A 36 -13.19 -24.90 -8.12
C LEU A 36 -12.25 -23.79 -7.63
N ILE A 37 -12.65 -22.98 -6.65
CA ILE A 37 -11.81 -21.91 -6.07
C ILE A 37 -10.47 -22.48 -5.60
N ASN A 38 -10.52 -23.55 -4.81
CA ASN A 38 -9.31 -24.19 -4.30
C ASN A 38 -8.47 -24.83 -5.41
N HIS A 39 -9.10 -25.37 -6.46
CA HIS A 39 -8.39 -25.90 -7.61
C HIS A 39 -7.68 -24.80 -8.40
N LEU A 40 -8.38 -23.70 -8.70
CA LEU A 40 -7.86 -22.54 -9.40
C LEU A 40 -6.69 -21.93 -8.66
N GLY A 41 -6.80 -21.73 -7.34
CA GLY A 41 -5.69 -21.20 -6.55
C GLY A 41 -4.43 -22.06 -6.67
N ASN A 42 -4.58 -23.38 -6.56
CA ASN A 42 -3.46 -24.32 -6.68
C ASN A 42 -2.79 -24.28 -8.06
N ILE A 43 -3.55 -24.29 -9.16
CA ILE A 43 -2.97 -24.36 -10.51
C ILE A 43 -2.44 -23.00 -10.99
N ILE A 44 -3.06 -21.89 -10.58
CA ILE A 44 -2.56 -20.55 -10.89
C ILE A 44 -1.19 -20.36 -10.24
N GLU A 45 -1.06 -20.70 -8.95
CA GLU A 45 0.22 -20.66 -8.23
C GLU A 45 1.24 -21.64 -8.85
N ASN A 46 0.87 -22.92 -8.94
CA ASN A 46 1.85 -23.98 -9.19
C ASN A 46 2.14 -24.26 -10.66
N GLU A 47 1.20 -23.96 -11.56
CA GLU A 47 1.31 -24.27 -12.98
C GLU A 47 1.41 -23.02 -13.85
N TYR A 48 0.77 -21.89 -13.51
CA TYR A 48 0.91 -20.66 -14.31
C TYR A 48 2.10 -19.80 -13.87
N PHE A 49 2.17 -19.41 -12.59
CA PHE A 49 3.22 -18.49 -12.11
C PHE A 49 4.59 -19.13 -11.90
N ASN A 50 4.66 -20.45 -11.72
CA ASN A 50 5.94 -21.17 -11.56
C ASN A 50 6.66 -21.52 -12.87
N GLN A 51 6.17 -21.09 -14.05
CA GLN A 51 6.86 -21.33 -15.32
C GLN A 51 7.93 -20.26 -15.61
N GLU A 52 9.08 -20.64 -16.20
CA GLU A 52 10.25 -19.76 -16.44
C GLU A 52 10.01 -18.58 -17.42
N ASN A 53 8.77 -18.30 -17.86
CA ASN A 53 8.45 -17.22 -18.81
C ASN A 53 7.15 -16.46 -18.48
N THR A 54 6.64 -16.53 -17.24
CA THR A 54 5.39 -15.85 -16.89
C THR A 54 5.61 -14.33 -16.75
N ASN A 55 4.64 -13.55 -17.23
CA ASN A 55 4.67 -12.09 -17.17
C ASN A 55 4.80 -11.61 -15.73
N ALA A 56 6.00 -11.13 -15.37
CA ALA A 56 6.34 -10.78 -13.98
C ALA A 56 5.40 -9.73 -13.37
N TYR A 57 4.81 -8.85 -14.19
CA TYR A 57 3.89 -7.80 -13.74
C TYR A 57 2.48 -8.31 -13.41
N LEU A 58 2.09 -9.51 -13.87
CA LEU A 58 0.80 -10.12 -13.54
C LEU A 58 0.89 -11.08 -12.36
N ARG A 59 2.07 -11.28 -11.79
CA ARG A 59 2.26 -12.23 -10.69
C ARG A 59 1.63 -11.66 -9.42
N ILE A 60 0.81 -12.49 -8.79
CA ILE A 60 0.07 -12.17 -7.58
C ILE A 60 0.40 -13.17 -6.46
N ASP A 61 0.24 -12.75 -5.22
CA ASP A 61 0.54 -13.56 -4.05
C ASP A 61 -0.57 -14.58 -3.73
N PRO A 62 -0.36 -15.54 -2.80
CA PRO A 62 -1.39 -16.52 -2.45
C PRO A 62 -2.71 -15.98 -1.90
N GLU A 63 -2.71 -14.83 -1.23
CA GLU A 63 -3.94 -14.18 -0.73
C GLU A 63 -4.68 -13.54 -1.90
N GLU A 64 -3.98 -12.84 -2.78
CA GLU A 64 -4.49 -12.31 -4.04
C GLU A 64 -4.94 -13.42 -5.00
N ILE A 65 -4.26 -14.56 -5.03
CA ILE A 65 -4.67 -15.77 -5.76
C ILE A 65 -5.94 -16.34 -5.12
N ALA A 66 -6.07 -16.31 -3.79
CA ALA A 66 -7.30 -16.72 -3.12
C ALA A 66 -8.45 -15.78 -3.51
N THR A 67 -8.24 -14.46 -3.47
CA THR A 67 -9.22 -13.43 -3.85
C THR A 67 -9.59 -13.52 -5.33
N LEU A 68 -8.63 -13.64 -6.25
CA LEU A 68 -8.90 -13.82 -7.67
C LEU A 68 -9.68 -15.12 -7.91
N SER A 69 -9.25 -16.22 -7.29
CA SER A 69 -9.94 -17.51 -7.42
C SER A 69 -11.35 -17.44 -6.86
N PHE A 70 -11.55 -16.71 -5.75
CA PHE A 70 -12.84 -16.44 -5.14
C PHE A 70 -13.74 -15.63 -6.08
N ASN A 71 -13.26 -14.50 -6.59
CA ASN A 71 -14.00 -13.62 -7.48
C ASN A 71 -14.39 -14.34 -8.78
N ILE A 72 -13.49 -15.18 -9.32
CA ILE A 72 -13.81 -16.04 -10.46
C ILE A 72 -14.85 -17.08 -10.07
N GLY A 73 -14.74 -17.68 -8.89
CA GLY A 73 -15.71 -18.65 -8.37
C GLY A 73 -17.12 -18.06 -8.23
N ASP A 74 -17.23 -16.89 -7.61
CA ASP A 74 -18.49 -16.15 -7.43
C ASP A 74 -19.10 -15.73 -8.79
N SER A 75 -18.28 -15.14 -9.66
CA SER A 75 -18.71 -14.76 -11.02
C SER A 75 -19.15 -15.97 -11.84
N PHE A 76 -18.45 -17.11 -11.69
CA PHE A 76 -18.79 -18.36 -12.36
C PHE A 76 -20.12 -18.95 -11.82
N GLU A 77 -20.31 -18.97 -10.51
CA GLU A 77 -21.55 -19.43 -9.88
C GLU A 77 -22.73 -18.58 -10.34
N SER A 78 -22.62 -17.26 -10.22
CA SER A 78 -23.63 -16.31 -10.69
C SER A 78 -23.92 -16.48 -12.18
N PHE A 79 -22.90 -16.68 -13.01
CA PHE A 79 -23.07 -16.96 -14.43
C PHE A 79 -23.85 -18.26 -14.66
N LEU A 80 -23.54 -19.34 -13.94
CA LEU A 80 -24.26 -20.60 -14.05
C LEU A 80 -25.69 -20.50 -13.52
N GLU A 81 -25.93 -19.83 -12.39
CA GLU A 81 -27.28 -19.64 -11.86
C GLU A 81 -28.15 -18.83 -12.84
N ASN A 82 -27.62 -17.76 -13.41
CA ASN A 82 -28.40 -16.87 -14.28
C ASN A 82 -28.59 -17.41 -15.70
N ASN A 83 -27.57 -18.06 -16.28
CA ASN A 83 -27.59 -18.46 -17.69
C ASN A 83 -27.88 -19.95 -17.90
N CYS A 84 -27.48 -20.78 -16.93
CA CYS A 84 -27.52 -22.23 -17.04
C CYS A 84 -28.64 -22.86 -16.18
N PHE A 85 -28.88 -22.37 -14.97
CA PHE A 85 -29.80 -23.02 -14.02
C PHE A 85 -31.00 -22.17 -13.61
N GLY A 86 -31.15 -20.95 -14.15
CA GLY A 86 -32.31 -20.07 -13.96
C GLY A 86 -33.48 -20.40 -14.89
N ASP A 87 -34.52 -19.56 -14.90
CA ASP A 87 -35.66 -19.62 -15.84
C ASP A 87 -35.24 -19.20 -17.28
N CYS A 88 -34.18 -19.82 -17.80
CA CYS A 88 -33.58 -19.51 -19.08
C CYS A 88 -34.41 -20.08 -20.24
N THR A 89 -34.72 -19.24 -21.23
CA THR A 89 -35.35 -19.64 -22.51
C THR A 89 -34.46 -20.53 -23.37
N LEU A 90 -33.14 -20.53 -23.14
CA LEU A 90 -32.15 -21.23 -23.98
C LEU A 90 -31.82 -22.67 -23.53
N GLY A 91 -32.28 -23.11 -22.35
CA GLY A 91 -32.13 -24.50 -21.89
C GLY A 91 -30.67 -24.94 -21.78
N CYS A 92 -30.14 -24.96 -20.56
CA CYS A 92 -28.80 -25.48 -20.27
C CYS A 92 -28.48 -26.76 -21.05
N PRO A 93 -27.29 -26.91 -21.67
CA PRO A 93 -26.99 -28.10 -22.44
C PRO A 93 -27.01 -29.33 -21.54
N THR A 94 -28.07 -30.13 -21.61
CA THR A 94 -28.09 -31.49 -21.05
C THR A 94 -27.08 -32.40 -21.77
N ALA A 95 -26.56 -31.96 -22.92
CA ALA A 95 -25.46 -32.57 -23.65
C ALA A 95 -24.55 -31.48 -24.26
N LEU A 96 -23.36 -31.28 -23.68
CA LEU A 96 -22.35 -30.29 -24.11
C LEU A 96 -21.84 -30.52 -25.55
N ASP A 97 -21.95 -31.75 -26.06
CA ASP A 97 -21.52 -32.16 -27.41
C ASP A 97 -22.56 -31.85 -28.50
N GLU A 98 -23.74 -31.36 -28.16
CA GLU A 98 -24.75 -30.98 -29.15
C GLU A 98 -24.31 -29.75 -29.96
N MET A 99 -24.70 -29.72 -31.23
CA MET A 99 -24.46 -28.55 -32.10
C MET A 99 -25.51 -27.48 -31.85
N VAL A 100 -25.11 -26.21 -31.95
CA VAL A 100 -26.04 -25.07 -31.89
C VAL A 100 -26.84 -24.98 -33.19
N ASP A 101 -28.16 -24.88 -33.09
CA ASP A 101 -29.03 -24.68 -34.26
C ASP A 101 -28.91 -23.22 -34.73
N ALA A 102 -28.71 -23.01 -36.03
CA ALA A 102 -28.53 -21.69 -36.62
C ALA A 102 -29.80 -20.79 -36.53
N ASN A 103 -30.89 -21.32 -35.98
CA ASN A 103 -32.16 -20.62 -35.79
C ASN A 103 -32.37 -20.06 -34.37
N ASP A 104 -31.48 -20.32 -33.41
CA ASP A 104 -31.52 -19.70 -32.08
C ASP A 104 -31.11 -18.22 -32.20
N LYS A 105 -32.13 -17.38 -32.40
CA LYS A 105 -32.04 -15.96 -32.75
C LYS A 105 -31.74 -15.01 -31.59
N GLU A 106 -31.32 -15.51 -30.43
CA GLU A 106 -30.95 -14.67 -29.27
C GLU A 106 -29.44 -14.45 -29.09
N LEU A 107 -28.60 -14.99 -29.99
CA LEU A 107 -27.16 -14.66 -30.08
C LEU A 107 -26.97 -13.25 -30.69
N SER A 108 -27.39 -12.25 -29.93
CA SER A 108 -27.41 -10.83 -30.31
C SER A 108 -26.16 -10.11 -29.80
N ASN A 109 -25.22 -9.88 -30.71
CA ASN A 109 -24.45 -8.64 -30.87
C ASN A 109 -23.44 -8.14 -29.81
N SER A 110 -23.10 -8.87 -28.75
CA SER A 110 -21.95 -8.49 -27.91
C SER A 110 -20.66 -9.21 -28.36
N HIS A 111 -19.77 -8.44 -29.00
CA HIS A 111 -18.32 -8.67 -29.06
C HIS A 111 -17.81 -9.98 -29.71
N LEU A 112 -18.28 -10.24 -30.93
CA LEU A 112 -17.70 -11.15 -31.94
C LEU A 112 -16.31 -10.70 -32.48
N GLY A 113 -15.54 -9.90 -31.73
CA GLY A 113 -14.27 -9.32 -32.16
C GLY A 113 -13.11 -10.32 -32.20
N ILE A 114 -13.08 -11.27 -31.27
CA ILE A 114 -11.99 -12.25 -31.16
C ILE A 114 -12.34 -13.57 -31.89
N ILE A 115 -13.62 -13.94 -31.93
CA ILE A 115 -14.11 -15.22 -32.49
C ILE A 115 -14.07 -15.24 -34.03
N GLN A 116 -14.18 -14.10 -34.72
CA GLN A 116 -14.14 -14.11 -36.19
C GLN A 116 -12.75 -14.44 -36.78
N MET A 117 -11.68 -14.52 -35.97
CA MET A 117 -10.36 -14.95 -36.42
C MET A 117 -10.12 -16.46 -36.30
N ILE A 118 -10.91 -17.21 -35.52
CA ILE A 118 -10.68 -18.64 -35.29
C ILE A 118 -11.89 -19.45 -35.77
N ASN A 119 -11.79 -19.91 -37.02
CA ASN A 119 -12.55 -20.99 -37.64
C ASN A 119 -14.02 -20.77 -37.99
N GLY A 120 -14.29 -20.63 -39.30
CA GLY A 120 -15.60 -20.76 -39.94
C GLY A 120 -16.20 -22.17 -39.93
N SER A 121 -16.24 -22.81 -38.77
CA SER A 121 -16.89 -24.10 -38.53
C SER A 121 -17.99 -23.96 -37.48
N ARG A 122 -19.07 -24.74 -37.64
CA ARG A 122 -20.17 -24.84 -36.67
C ARG A 122 -19.61 -25.12 -35.28
N LEU A 123 -19.83 -24.21 -34.33
CA LEU A 123 -19.39 -24.35 -32.95
C LEU A 123 -20.34 -25.29 -32.18
N SER A 124 -19.77 -26.18 -31.36
CA SER A 124 -20.57 -26.98 -30.41
C SER A 124 -21.05 -26.12 -29.24
N LYS A 125 -22.11 -26.56 -28.53
CA LYS A 125 -22.60 -25.87 -27.32
C LYS A 125 -21.49 -25.70 -26.28
N LYS A 126 -20.62 -26.69 -26.12
CA LYS A 126 -19.40 -26.59 -25.30
C LYS A 126 -18.50 -25.43 -25.69
N GLN A 127 -18.25 -25.23 -26.98
CA GLN A 127 -17.39 -24.13 -27.45
C GLN A 127 -18.02 -22.76 -27.19
N TYR A 128 -19.34 -22.64 -27.30
CA TYR A 128 -20.05 -21.41 -26.92
C TYR A 128 -19.95 -21.15 -25.42
N LEU A 129 -20.27 -22.15 -24.59
CA LEU A 129 -20.20 -22.02 -23.13
C LEU A 129 -18.78 -21.61 -22.67
N MET A 130 -17.73 -22.22 -23.22
CA MET A 130 -16.36 -21.84 -22.88
C MET A 130 -16.00 -20.43 -23.34
N THR A 131 -16.60 -19.95 -24.43
CA THR A 131 -16.39 -18.59 -24.90
C THR A 131 -17.11 -17.57 -24.01
N ASP A 132 -18.30 -17.91 -23.54
CA ASP A 132 -19.04 -17.06 -22.60
C ASP A 132 -18.34 -17.01 -21.23
N ILE A 133 -17.81 -18.15 -20.75
CA ILE A 133 -16.98 -18.19 -19.53
C ILE A 133 -15.72 -17.34 -19.71
N LEU A 134 -15.01 -17.47 -20.84
CA LEU A 134 -13.82 -16.65 -21.10
C LEU A 134 -14.14 -15.15 -21.02
N ASN A 135 -15.21 -14.70 -21.67
CA ASN A 135 -15.53 -13.27 -21.76
C ASN A 135 -16.17 -12.72 -20.48
N TYR A 136 -17.27 -13.32 -20.03
CA TYR A 136 -18.13 -12.75 -18.99
C TYR A 136 -17.79 -13.21 -17.58
N VAL A 137 -16.92 -14.22 -17.44
CA VAL A 137 -16.46 -14.68 -16.13
C VAL A 137 -14.99 -14.36 -15.98
N VAL A 138 -14.14 -14.86 -16.87
CA VAL A 138 -12.69 -14.81 -16.66
C VAL A 138 -12.11 -13.43 -17.01
N LEU A 139 -12.35 -12.90 -18.21
CA LEU A 139 -11.78 -11.62 -18.63
C LEU A 139 -12.34 -10.45 -17.81
N ASP A 140 -13.66 -10.37 -17.64
CA ASP A 140 -14.29 -9.33 -16.82
C ASP A 140 -13.73 -9.34 -15.39
N THR A 141 -13.63 -10.52 -14.75
CA THR A 141 -13.05 -10.64 -13.40
C THR A 141 -11.57 -10.28 -13.38
N LEU A 142 -10.78 -10.68 -14.38
CA LEU A 142 -9.36 -10.35 -14.44
C LEU A 142 -9.14 -8.84 -14.61
N TYR A 143 -9.89 -8.18 -15.50
CA TYR A 143 -9.76 -6.74 -15.65
C TYR A 143 -10.21 -6.01 -14.40
N ASP A 144 -11.32 -6.39 -13.79
CA ASP A 144 -11.78 -5.75 -12.55
C ASP A 144 -10.77 -5.96 -11.42
N PHE A 145 -10.28 -7.18 -11.25
CA PHE A 145 -9.27 -7.52 -10.25
C PHE A 145 -7.96 -6.75 -10.47
N TYR A 146 -7.38 -6.82 -11.66
CA TYR A 146 -6.09 -6.17 -11.90
C TYR A 146 -6.19 -4.64 -11.97
N ASN A 147 -7.27 -4.07 -12.51
CA ASN A 147 -7.43 -2.62 -12.59
C ASN A 147 -7.85 -1.99 -11.26
N TYR A 148 -8.72 -2.65 -10.48
CA TYR A 148 -9.29 -2.05 -9.26
C TYR A 148 -8.71 -2.59 -7.96
N GLU A 149 -8.36 -3.88 -7.88
CA GLU A 149 -7.78 -4.46 -6.65
C GLU A 149 -6.25 -4.34 -6.65
N ILE A 150 -5.60 -4.65 -7.78
CA ILE A 150 -4.13 -4.57 -7.91
C ILE A 150 -3.66 -3.17 -8.34
N GLY A 151 -4.49 -2.42 -9.08
CA GLY A 151 -4.15 -1.06 -9.53
C GLY A 151 -3.25 -0.99 -10.78
N LEU A 152 -3.24 -2.03 -11.61
CA LEU A 152 -2.58 -2.02 -12.91
C LEU A 152 -3.52 -1.42 -13.96
N ASP A 153 -3.13 -0.34 -14.65
CA ASP A 153 -3.91 0.22 -15.76
C ASP A 153 -3.76 -0.65 -17.02
N LEU A 154 -4.50 -1.77 -17.09
CA LEU A 154 -4.44 -2.73 -18.20
C LEU A 154 -5.48 -2.39 -19.28
N ASP A 155 -5.09 -2.57 -20.54
CA ASP A 155 -5.98 -2.41 -21.69
C ASP A 155 -6.42 -3.76 -22.29
N ASP A 156 -7.49 -3.73 -23.10
CA ASP A 156 -8.04 -4.91 -23.78
C ASP A 156 -7.03 -5.65 -24.70
N ALA A 157 -5.87 -5.05 -24.95
CA ALA A 157 -4.82 -5.57 -25.82
C ALA A 157 -3.64 -6.19 -25.05
N ASP A 158 -3.68 -6.19 -23.71
CA ASP A 158 -2.62 -6.75 -22.88
C ASP A 158 -2.48 -8.26 -23.12
N THR A 159 -1.36 -8.65 -23.74
CA THR A 159 -1.12 -10.04 -24.13
C THR A 159 -0.95 -10.97 -22.94
N GLY A 160 -0.57 -10.45 -21.77
CA GLY A 160 -0.40 -11.25 -20.57
C GLY A 160 -1.72 -11.61 -19.92
N ILE A 161 -2.66 -10.66 -19.85
CA ILE A 161 -4.01 -10.92 -19.35
C ILE A 161 -4.73 -11.92 -20.24
N VAL A 162 -4.61 -11.80 -21.56
CA VAL A 162 -5.20 -12.77 -22.49
C VAL A 162 -4.62 -14.18 -22.26
N GLN A 163 -3.30 -14.30 -22.03
CA GLN A 163 -2.67 -15.59 -21.73
C GLN A 163 -3.14 -16.19 -20.40
N LEU A 164 -3.30 -15.36 -19.37
CA LEU A 164 -3.82 -15.79 -18.07
C LEU A 164 -5.29 -16.21 -18.19
N ALA A 165 -6.09 -15.45 -18.92
CA ALA A 165 -7.50 -15.74 -19.17
C ALA A 165 -7.68 -17.06 -19.92
N ASP A 166 -6.86 -17.31 -20.95
CA ASP A 166 -6.84 -18.58 -21.68
C ASP A 166 -6.46 -19.74 -20.75
N PHE A 167 -5.43 -19.57 -19.91
CA PHE A 167 -5.01 -20.58 -18.95
C PHE A 167 -6.12 -20.93 -17.95
N ILE A 168 -6.73 -19.92 -17.33
CA ILE A 168 -7.82 -20.09 -16.35
C ILE A 168 -9.03 -20.74 -17.01
N THR A 169 -9.40 -20.33 -18.22
CA THR A 169 -10.53 -20.92 -18.94
C THR A 169 -10.31 -22.40 -19.24
N LEU A 170 -9.11 -22.77 -19.69
CA LEU A 170 -8.74 -24.17 -19.93
C LEU A 170 -8.75 -24.99 -18.63
N ALA A 171 -8.33 -24.39 -17.53
CA ALA A 171 -8.39 -25.01 -16.22
C ALA A 171 -9.83 -25.26 -15.75
N ILE A 172 -10.71 -24.26 -15.84
CA ILE A 172 -12.14 -24.40 -15.52
C ILE A 172 -12.74 -25.53 -16.37
N GLN A 173 -12.47 -25.53 -17.67
CA GLN A 173 -12.94 -26.57 -18.59
C GLN A 173 -12.47 -27.96 -18.14
N SER A 174 -11.18 -28.12 -17.87
CA SER A 174 -10.59 -29.37 -17.40
C SER A 174 -11.20 -29.82 -16.07
N PHE A 175 -11.45 -28.89 -15.15
CA PHE A 175 -12.06 -29.19 -13.86
C PHE A 175 -13.50 -29.66 -14.00
N MET A 176 -14.31 -28.98 -14.83
CA MET A 176 -15.67 -29.39 -15.13
C MET A 176 -15.74 -30.81 -15.69
N GLU A 177 -14.85 -31.15 -16.64
CA GLU A 177 -14.81 -32.46 -17.29
C GLU A 177 -14.34 -33.59 -16.35
N ASN A 178 -13.36 -33.31 -15.48
CA ASN A 178 -12.69 -34.36 -14.70
C ASN A 178 -13.25 -34.53 -13.29
N ARG A 179 -13.84 -33.47 -12.71
CA ARG A 179 -14.26 -33.42 -11.30
C ARG A 179 -15.66 -32.83 -11.09
N GLY A 180 -16.13 -32.01 -12.03
CA GLY A 180 -17.39 -31.27 -11.89
C GLY A 180 -18.66 -32.01 -12.26
N GLU A 181 -18.57 -32.99 -13.15
CA GLU A 181 -19.73 -33.69 -13.74
C GLU A 181 -20.77 -34.19 -12.69
N PRO A 182 -20.38 -34.82 -11.55
CA PRO A 182 -21.35 -35.30 -10.57
C PRO A 182 -22.19 -34.18 -9.93
N PHE A 183 -21.61 -32.99 -9.75
CA PHE A 183 -22.24 -31.87 -9.04
C PHE A 183 -23.08 -31.01 -9.98
N LEU A 184 -22.60 -30.81 -11.22
CA LEU A 184 -23.26 -29.98 -12.23
C LEU A 184 -24.52 -30.64 -12.84
N HIS A 185 -24.68 -31.97 -12.69
CA HIS A 185 -25.91 -32.66 -13.09
C HIS A 185 -27.09 -32.45 -12.13
N GLN A 186 -26.80 -32.19 -10.86
CA GLN A 186 -27.80 -31.98 -9.80
C GLN A 186 -27.43 -30.75 -8.95
N PRO A 187 -27.34 -29.55 -9.55
CA PRO A 187 -26.70 -28.39 -8.92
C PRO A 187 -27.46 -27.85 -7.70
N ARG A 188 -28.79 -28.07 -7.64
CA ARG A 188 -29.65 -27.60 -6.54
C ARG A 188 -29.86 -28.64 -5.43
N GLU A 189 -29.32 -29.84 -5.57
CA GLU A 189 -29.40 -30.82 -4.48
C GLU A 189 -28.52 -30.37 -3.32
N SER A 190 -28.95 -30.67 -2.09
CA SER A 190 -28.23 -30.26 -0.89
C SER A 190 -26.87 -30.95 -0.82
N ALA A 191 -25.84 -30.16 -0.55
CA ALA A 191 -24.48 -30.61 -0.28
C ALA A 191 -24.11 -30.48 1.22
N GLY A 192 -25.09 -30.31 2.11
CA GLY A 192 -24.85 -30.15 3.55
C GLY A 192 -23.99 -31.28 4.12
N ASP A 193 -24.31 -32.54 3.81
CA ASP A 193 -23.54 -33.71 4.24
C ASP A 193 -22.08 -33.69 3.72
N LEU A 194 -21.84 -33.11 2.53
CA LEU A 194 -20.50 -33.00 1.94
C LEU A 194 -19.68 -31.93 2.68
N PHE A 195 -20.28 -30.78 2.97
CA PHE A 195 -19.63 -29.73 3.77
C PHE A 195 -19.41 -30.17 5.22
N GLU A 196 -20.36 -30.88 5.84
CA GLU A 196 -20.18 -31.48 7.18
C GLU A 196 -19.02 -32.48 7.19
N THR A 197 -18.88 -33.29 6.15
CA THR A 197 -17.75 -34.22 6.01
C THR A 197 -16.42 -33.46 5.98
N ILE A 198 -16.30 -32.43 5.14
CA ILE A 198 -15.09 -31.59 5.09
C ILE A 198 -14.82 -30.92 6.44
N LEU A 199 -15.83 -30.29 7.04
CA LEU A 199 -15.66 -29.63 8.34
C LEU A 199 -15.22 -30.61 9.43
N SER A 200 -15.70 -31.86 9.39
CA SER A 200 -15.29 -32.90 10.35
C SER A 200 -13.89 -33.47 10.09
N GLU A 201 -13.47 -33.57 8.83
CA GLU A 201 -12.13 -34.06 8.46
C GLU A 201 -11.03 -33.02 8.77
N PHE A 202 -11.39 -31.73 8.77
CA PHE A 202 -10.48 -30.62 9.07
C PHE A 202 -10.65 -30.01 10.48
N SER A 203 -11.64 -30.44 11.29
CA SER A 203 -11.80 -29.95 12.68
C SER A 203 -10.83 -30.56 13.69
N ASP A 204 -10.33 -31.77 13.46
CA ASP A 204 -9.44 -32.48 14.40
C ASP A 204 -7.94 -32.12 14.25
N THR A 205 -7.61 -31.17 13.37
CA THR A 205 -6.27 -30.57 13.25
C THR A 205 -6.18 -29.16 13.85
N TRP A 206 -7.25 -28.72 14.51
CA TRP A 206 -7.34 -27.44 15.22
C TRP A 206 -7.03 -27.60 16.71
N ASP A 207 -5.82 -28.06 17.04
CA ASP A 207 -5.18 -27.75 18.33
C ASP A 207 -4.33 -26.50 18.10
N GLU A 208 -4.78 -25.34 18.61
CA GLU A 208 -4.01 -24.14 19.01
C GLU A 208 -2.67 -23.89 18.27
N ALA A 209 -2.66 -24.06 16.96
CA ALA A 209 -1.56 -23.71 16.07
C ALA A 209 -1.72 -22.30 15.49
N SER A 210 -2.78 -21.58 15.89
CA SER A 210 -3.05 -20.20 15.45
C SER A 210 -2.26 -19.14 16.21
N ASP A 211 -1.47 -19.49 17.24
CA ASP A 211 -0.68 -18.52 18.01
C ASP A 211 0.77 -18.96 18.33
N SER A 212 1.23 -20.16 17.90
CA SER A 212 2.59 -20.61 18.21
C SER A 212 3.32 -21.41 17.12
N LEU A 213 2.84 -21.38 15.87
CA LEU A 213 3.59 -21.89 14.71
C LEU A 213 4.21 -20.77 13.85
N PHE A 214 4.18 -19.53 14.34
CA PHE A 214 4.84 -18.36 13.72
C PHE A 214 6.15 -17.98 14.42
N GLU A 215 6.74 -18.89 15.19
CA GLU A 215 8.13 -18.76 15.63
C GLU A 215 8.90 -19.91 14.96
N ASP A 216 9.87 -19.54 14.12
CA ASP A 216 10.71 -20.38 13.26
C ASP A 216 10.17 -20.68 11.85
N ASP A 217 9.92 -19.65 11.05
CA ASP A 217 10.21 -19.65 9.60
C ASP A 217 10.69 -18.24 9.20
N GLU A 218 11.97 -17.95 9.50
CA GLU A 218 12.71 -16.73 9.08
C GLU A 218 13.04 -16.68 7.57
N ASP A 219 12.41 -17.52 6.74
CA ASP A 219 12.62 -17.54 5.27
C ASP A 219 11.29 -17.47 4.50
N ILE A 220 10.28 -16.74 5.00
CA ILE A 220 9.07 -16.40 4.22
C ILE A 220 9.41 -15.30 3.21
N GLU A 221 10.06 -15.75 2.13
CA GLU A 221 9.94 -15.26 0.76
C GLU A 221 9.57 -13.77 0.56
N GLU A 222 10.61 -12.94 0.67
CA GLU A 222 10.84 -11.52 0.33
C GLU A 222 10.17 -10.94 -0.95
N TRP A 223 9.44 -11.71 -1.77
CA TRP A 223 8.93 -11.27 -3.07
C TRP A 223 7.47 -10.80 -3.08
N LYS A 224 6.80 -10.79 -1.94
CA LYS A 224 5.33 -10.69 -1.78
C LYS A 224 4.71 -9.30 -1.55
N TYR A 225 5.45 -8.19 -1.67
CA TYR A 225 4.85 -6.87 -1.43
C TYR A 225 5.11 -5.95 -2.62
N GLY A 226 4.16 -5.97 -3.56
CA GLY A 226 4.03 -4.92 -4.59
C GLY A 226 3.66 -3.56 -3.99
N ASN A 227 3.17 -3.54 -2.75
CA ASN A 227 2.97 -2.34 -1.94
C ASN A 227 3.96 -2.37 -0.77
N LEU A 228 5.00 -1.57 -0.88
CA LEU A 228 6.12 -1.50 0.04
C LEU A 228 5.69 -0.88 1.37
N ASN A 229 5.28 -1.71 2.34
CA ASN A 229 4.94 -1.21 3.68
C ASN A 229 6.09 -0.33 4.20
N ALA A 230 5.81 0.96 4.41
CA ALA A 230 6.85 1.96 4.60
C ALA A 230 7.68 1.71 5.87
N VAL A 231 7.04 1.18 6.91
CA VAL A 231 7.68 0.78 8.18
C VAL A 231 8.60 -0.41 7.96
N ARG A 232 8.13 -1.46 7.29
CA ARG A 232 8.93 -2.67 7.08
C ARG A 232 10.17 -2.39 6.23
N VAL A 233 10.04 -1.59 5.18
CA VAL A 233 11.14 -1.24 4.28
C VAL A 233 12.24 -0.45 5.02
N ILE A 234 11.86 0.43 5.94
CA ILE A 234 12.83 1.09 6.81
C ILE A 234 13.52 0.07 7.73
N GLN A 235 12.78 -0.86 8.33
CA GLN A 235 13.35 -1.89 9.20
C GLN A 235 14.32 -2.81 8.45
N GLU A 236 13.98 -3.20 7.22
CA GLU A 236 14.85 -3.96 6.32
C GLU A 236 16.17 -3.22 6.07
N TYR A 237 16.11 -1.94 5.69
CA TYR A 237 17.32 -1.14 5.52
C TYR A 237 18.12 -0.97 6.82
N GLN A 238 17.45 -0.75 7.95
CA GLN A 238 18.10 -0.64 9.26
C GLN A 238 18.82 -1.93 9.68
N ALA A 239 18.31 -3.09 9.30
CA ALA A 239 18.93 -4.39 9.54
C ALA A 239 20.21 -4.57 8.71
N GLU A 240 20.27 -4.01 7.50
CA GLU A 240 21.48 -4.01 6.66
C GLU A 240 22.56 -3.01 7.14
N LEU A 241 22.18 -2.01 7.96
CA LEU A 241 23.14 -1.02 8.46
C LEU A 241 24.17 -1.61 9.44
N PRO A 242 25.44 -1.17 9.36
CA PRO A 242 26.48 -1.54 10.32
C PRO A 242 26.05 -1.29 11.78
N PRO A 243 26.46 -2.13 12.76
CA PRO A 243 26.10 -1.94 14.17
C PRO A 243 26.48 -0.57 14.75
N ASP A 244 27.50 0.09 14.21
CA ASP A 244 28.00 1.40 14.63
C ASP A 244 27.29 2.59 13.93
N ALA A 245 26.37 2.35 13.00
CA ALA A 245 25.61 3.37 12.28
C ALA A 245 24.45 3.98 13.11
N MET A 246 24.70 4.35 14.36
CA MET A 246 23.66 4.80 15.30
C MET A 246 22.91 6.06 14.82
N ALA A 247 23.61 7.03 14.26
CA ALA A 247 22.99 8.26 13.74
C ALA A 247 22.06 7.97 12.54
N ALA A 248 22.44 7.04 11.67
CA ALA A 248 21.62 6.64 10.53
C ALA A 248 20.34 5.94 10.99
N ARG A 249 20.45 4.98 11.92
CA ARG A 249 19.27 4.31 12.50
C ARG A 249 18.31 5.30 13.13
N LYS A 250 18.81 6.23 13.94
CA LYS A 250 17.98 7.23 14.62
C LYS A 250 17.28 8.19 13.65
N LEU A 251 17.95 8.60 12.56
CA LEU A 251 17.33 9.39 11.50
C LEU A 251 16.23 8.62 10.77
N LEU A 252 16.43 7.33 10.53
CA LEU A 252 15.43 6.46 9.91
C LEU A 252 14.27 6.16 10.85
N GLU A 253 14.52 6.00 12.16
CA GLU A 253 13.47 5.90 13.19
C GLU A 253 12.58 7.15 13.17
N TYR A 254 13.17 8.34 13.05
CA TYR A 254 12.42 9.59 12.88
C TYR A 254 11.58 9.60 11.61
N PHE A 255 12.14 9.13 10.49
CA PHE A 255 11.39 9.07 9.26
C PHE A 255 10.23 8.06 9.32
N GLN A 256 10.46 6.92 9.97
CA GLN A 256 9.44 5.92 10.24
C GLN A 256 8.31 6.48 11.12
N GLU A 257 8.66 7.14 12.24
CA GLU A 257 7.67 7.78 13.13
C GLU A 257 6.88 8.86 12.39
N PHE A 258 7.51 9.63 11.50
CA PHE A 258 6.80 10.58 10.64
C PHE A 258 5.80 9.88 9.72
N MET A 259 6.21 8.85 9.00
CA MET A 259 5.32 8.15 8.05
C MET A 259 4.16 7.47 8.78
N ASP A 260 4.42 6.75 9.86
CA ASP A 260 3.41 5.96 10.58
C ASP A 260 2.50 6.84 11.46
N GLU A 261 3.08 7.65 12.35
CA GLU A 261 2.31 8.34 13.39
C GLU A 261 1.83 9.75 12.98
N TYR A 262 2.53 10.41 12.05
CA TYR A 262 2.24 11.80 11.71
C TYR A 262 1.51 11.96 10.37
N ALA A 263 2.07 11.42 9.29
CA ALA A 263 1.53 11.55 7.94
C ALA A 263 0.49 10.47 7.61
N GLY A 264 0.55 9.31 8.27
CA GLY A 264 -0.35 8.18 8.01
C GLY A 264 -0.06 7.47 6.68
N ILE A 265 1.20 7.47 6.25
CA ILE A 265 1.70 6.88 5.02
C ILE A 265 2.00 5.40 5.28
N GLY A 266 1.10 4.53 4.83
CA GLY A 266 1.23 3.07 5.00
C GLY A 266 2.18 2.43 3.99
N GLN A 267 2.30 3.00 2.80
CA GLN A 267 3.08 2.46 1.68
C GLN A 267 4.12 3.49 1.22
N ILE A 268 5.33 3.04 0.86
CA ILE A 268 6.39 3.95 0.43
C ILE A 268 6.07 4.64 -0.91
N ASP A 269 5.22 4.03 -1.73
CA ASP A 269 4.82 4.56 -3.03
C ASP A 269 3.79 5.69 -2.91
N ASP A 270 3.11 5.78 -1.76
CA ASP A 270 2.23 6.90 -1.41
C ASP A 270 3.02 8.16 -1.00
N LEU A 271 4.36 8.08 -0.91
CA LEU A 271 5.19 9.17 -0.44
C LEU A 271 5.28 10.27 -1.52
N GLU A 272 4.64 11.41 -1.27
CA GLU A 272 4.64 12.54 -2.18
C GLU A 272 5.80 13.50 -1.90
N LYS A 273 6.02 14.44 -2.83
CA LYS A 273 7.02 15.50 -2.66
C LYS A 273 6.72 16.36 -1.44
N GLU A 274 5.45 16.65 -1.21
CA GLU A 274 4.95 17.43 -0.09
C GLU A 274 5.33 16.78 1.25
N ASP A 275 5.30 15.45 1.35
CA ASP A 275 5.66 14.70 2.55
C ASP A 275 7.17 14.76 2.82
N ILE A 276 7.99 14.62 1.77
CA ILE A 276 9.45 14.82 1.85
C ILE A 276 9.74 16.25 2.33
N GLU A 277 9.09 17.25 1.72
CA GLU A 277 9.26 18.64 2.09
C GLU A 277 8.85 18.90 3.55
N GLU A 278 7.70 18.38 3.99
CA GLU A 278 7.21 18.53 5.36
C GLU A 278 8.12 17.84 6.38
N PHE A 279 8.54 16.60 6.10
CA PHE A 279 9.46 15.87 6.96
C PHE A 279 10.75 16.66 7.18
N PHE A 280 11.43 17.06 6.11
CA PHE A 280 12.73 17.72 6.24
C PHE A 280 12.62 19.17 6.70
N LEU A 281 11.66 19.96 6.20
CA LEU A 281 11.58 21.39 6.51
C LEU A 281 10.97 21.70 7.87
N PHE A 282 10.23 20.75 8.45
CA PHE A 282 9.48 20.99 9.68
C PHE A 282 9.67 19.88 10.71
N TRP A 283 9.26 18.66 10.39
CA TRP A 283 9.13 17.60 11.39
C TRP A 283 10.48 17.12 11.94
N LEU A 284 11.44 16.83 11.06
CA LEU A 284 12.79 16.39 11.42
C LEU A 284 13.51 17.41 12.30
N LEU A 285 13.31 18.71 12.02
CA LEU A 285 13.91 19.77 12.83
C LEU A 285 13.40 19.73 14.27
N ARG A 286 12.13 19.39 14.51
CA ARG A 286 11.59 19.27 15.86
C ARG A 286 12.22 18.12 16.64
N LYS A 287 12.45 16.98 15.99
CA LYS A 287 13.06 15.80 16.62
C LYS A 287 14.57 15.91 16.79
N ALA A 288 15.28 16.31 15.74
CA ALA A 288 16.74 16.30 15.71
C ALA A 288 17.41 17.47 16.45
N SER A 289 16.69 18.57 16.72
CA SER A 289 17.27 19.77 17.35
C SER A 289 17.74 19.57 18.79
N LEU A 290 17.16 18.62 19.51
CA LEU A 290 17.52 18.31 20.91
C LEU A 290 18.57 17.20 21.03
N GLU A 291 18.95 16.60 19.91
CA GLU A 291 19.74 15.37 19.87
C GLU A 291 21.14 15.68 19.34
N GLN A 292 22.13 15.62 20.24
CA GLN A 292 23.52 15.98 19.94
C GLN A 292 24.26 14.91 19.14
N ASP A 293 23.76 13.68 19.15
CA ASP A 293 24.43 12.52 18.56
C ASP A 293 24.22 12.39 17.03
N ILE A 294 23.45 13.29 16.41
CA ILE A 294 23.14 13.27 14.98
C ILE A 294 23.80 14.47 14.29
N PRO A 295 24.94 14.31 13.60
CA PRO A 295 25.55 15.40 12.84
C PRO A 295 24.63 15.85 11.69
N ALA A 296 24.39 17.15 11.57
CA ALA A 296 23.48 17.70 10.56
C ALA A 296 23.95 17.37 9.12
N GLU A 297 25.26 17.28 8.92
CA GLU A 297 25.89 16.96 7.65
C GLU A 297 25.65 15.51 7.21
N GLN A 298 25.30 14.61 8.14
CA GLN A 298 25.01 13.21 7.81
C GLN A 298 23.61 12.99 7.26
N ILE A 299 22.67 13.93 7.45
CA ILE A 299 21.27 13.79 7.03
C ILE A 299 21.19 13.48 5.52
N ARG A 300 21.88 14.28 4.68
CA ARG A 300 21.91 14.04 3.23
C ARG A 300 22.38 12.63 2.92
N THR A 301 23.55 12.27 3.43
CA THR A 301 24.19 10.98 3.11
C THR A 301 23.34 9.79 3.52
N VAL A 302 22.72 9.83 4.71
CA VAL A 302 21.88 8.72 5.21
C VAL A 302 20.66 8.54 4.33
N PHE A 303 19.93 9.62 4.04
CA PHE A 303 18.72 9.52 3.24
C PHE A 303 19.02 9.28 1.75
N GLU A 304 20.12 9.81 1.22
CA GLU A 304 20.57 9.50 -0.14
C GLU A 304 20.89 8.00 -0.27
N GLN A 305 21.58 7.42 0.72
CA GLN A 305 21.87 5.98 0.74
C GLN A 305 20.60 5.14 0.89
N PHE A 306 19.67 5.56 1.75
CA PHE A 306 18.38 4.90 1.92
C PHE A 306 17.54 4.93 0.65
N PHE A 307 17.32 6.10 0.04
CA PHE A 307 16.51 6.23 -1.18
C PHE A 307 17.19 5.59 -2.40
N THR A 308 18.52 5.59 -2.48
CA THR A 308 19.23 4.82 -3.52
C THR A 308 19.04 3.32 -3.32
N TRP A 309 19.09 2.85 -2.08
CA TRP A 309 18.80 1.47 -1.74
C TRP A 309 17.36 1.11 -2.08
N LEU A 310 16.41 2.01 -1.79
CA LEU A 310 14.98 1.89 -2.08
C LEU A 310 14.73 1.76 -3.59
N GLU A 311 15.30 2.66 -4.40
CA GLU A 311 15.19 2.63 -5.86
C GLU A 311 15.81 1.35 -6.44
N PHE A 312 16.97 0.93 -5.92
CA PHE A 312 17.66 -0.26 -6.41
C PHE A 312 16.97 -1.57 -6.04
N ARG A 313 16.47 -1.70 -4.80
CA ARG A 313 15.85 -2.93 -4.28
C ARG A 313 14.38 -3.04 -4.66
N HIS A 314 13.68 -1.92 -4.73
CA HIS A 314 12.22 -1.88 -4.80
C HIS A 314 11.65 -1.02 -5.93
N ASN A 315 12.50 -0.43 -6.79
CA ASN A 315 12.08 0.36 -7.95
C ASN A 315 11.17 1.56 -7.62
N ALA A 316 11.26 2.08 -6.40
CA ALA A 316 10.51 3.26 -5.97
C ALA A 316 11.23 4.55 -6.44
N GLU A 317 10.51 5.43 -7.14
CA GLU A 317 11.05 6.64 -7.79
C GLU A 317 11.21 7.85 -6.82
N VAL A 318 11.54 7.59 -5.55
CA VAL A 318 11.63 8.63 -4.51
C VAL A 318 12.99 9.37 -4.53
N LEU A 319 14.05 8.74 -5.06
CA LEU A 319 15.40 9.32 -5.04
C LEU A 319 15.48 10.63 -5.83
N GLU A 320 14.80 10.74 -6.98
CA GLU A 320 14.78 11.96 -7.78
C GLU A 320 14.15 13.12 -6.99
N ILE A 321 12.97 12.87 -6.39
CA ILE A 321 12.26 13.84 -5.55
C ILE A 321 13.15 14.31 -4.39
N PHE A 322 13.80 13.38 -3.69
CA PHE A 322 14.70 13.70 -2.58
C PHE A 322 15.91 14.54 -3.04
N ASN A 323 16.54 14.19 -4.17
CA ASN A 323 17.69 14.92 -4.67
C ASN A 323 17.33 16.34 -5.11
N GLU A 324 16.20 16.50 -5.82
CA GLU A 324 15.67 17.83 -6.16
C GLU A 324 15.43 18.67 -4.91
N PHE A 325 14.82 18.07 -3.89
CA PHE A 325 14.61 18.73 -2.60
C PHE A 325 15.93 19.18 -1.96
N MET A 326 16.91 18.28 -1.86
CA MET A 326 18.17 18.54 -1.16
C MET A 326 19.04 19.57 -1.86
N ASP A 327 19.01 19.65 -3.18
CA ASP A 327 19.76 20.64 -3.94
C ASP A 327 19.21 22.06 -3.75
N VAL A 328 17.89 22.20 -3.53
CA VAL A 328 17.25 23.49 -3.24
C VAL A 328 17.31 23.84 -1.75
N ASN A 329 16.99 22.89 -0.88
CA ASN A 329 16.68 23.12 0.53
C ASN A 329 17.73 22.60 1.52
N GLY A 330 18.61 21.69 1.11
CA GLY A 330 19.52 20.97 2.02
C GLY A 330 20.45 21.89 2.82
N LYS A 331 20.93 22.99 2.21
CA LYS A 331 21.73 23.98 2.94
C LYS A 331 20.92 24.68 4.04
N TYR A 332 19.66 25.01 3.76
CA TYR A 332 18.81 25.69 4.73
C TYR A 332 18.50 24.78 5.90
N LEU A 333 18.16 23.51 5.64
CA LEU A 333 17.96 22.46 6.64
C LEU A 333 19.14 22.37 7.64
N ILE A 334 20.35 22.19 7.12
CA ILE A 334 21.56 22.06 7.95
C ILE A 334 21.79 23.35 8.76
N THR A 335 21.62 24.50 8.12
CA THR A 335 21.83 25.80 8.76
C THR A 335 20.85 25.99 9.93
N THR A 336 19.56 25.71 9.73
CA THR A 336 18.54 25.92 10.76
C THR A 336 18.66 24.94 11.91
N LEU A 337 19.03 23.68 11.64
CA LEU A 337 19.31 22.69 12.68
C LEU A 337 20.51 23.12 13.55
N ASN A 338 21.60 23.55 12.92
CA ASN A 338 22.80 24.01 13.63
C ASN A 338 22.54 25.30 14.43
N LEU A 339 21.78 26.24 13.90
CA LEU A 339 21.40 27.45 14.63
C LEU A 339 20.52 27.14 15.85
N THR A 340 19.59 26.18 15.72
CA THR A 340 18.72 25.76 16.83
C THR A 340 19.55 25.11 17.94
N ARG A 341 20.45 24.19 17.58
CA ARG A 341 21.38 23.55 18.53
C ARG A 341 22.31 24.56 19.20
N ALA A 342 22.91 25.46 18.43
CA ALA A 342 23.77 26.51 18.96
C ALA A 342 23.00 27.44 19.93
N TYR A 343 21.71 27.69 19.68
CA TYR A 343 20.89 28.42 20.64
C TYR A 343 20.74 27.65 21.96
N PHE A 344 20.39 26.36 21.91
CA PHE A 344 20.18 25.53 23.11
C PHE A 344 21.46 25.26 23.90
N GLU A 345 22.60 25.16 23.26
CA GLU A 345 23.90 25.05 23.95
C GLU A 345 24.21 26.31 24.77
N ASN A 346 23.81 27.48 24.26
CA ASN A 346 24.13 28.77 24.87
C ASN A 346 23.04 29.30 25.82
N ASN A 347 21.83 28.72 25.79
CA ASN A 347 20.69 29.19 26.56
C ASN A 347 20.02 28.02 27.30
N SER A 348 20.00 28.08 28.63
CA SER A 348 19.31 27.07 29.44
C SER A 348 17.79 27.21 29.25
N LEU A 349 17.11 26.13 28.85
CA LEU A 349 15.64 26.04 28.75
C LEU A 349 14.92 26.52 30.02
N ILE A 350 15.53 26.32 31.20
CA ILE A 350 14.99 26.74 32.51
C ILE A 350 14.93 28.27 32.64
N SER A 351 15.87 28.99 32.02
CA SER A 351 15.91 30.45 32.11
C SER A 351 14.74 31.14 31.41
N GLY A 352 14.20 30.55 30.33
CA GLY A 352 13.03 31.06 29.61
C GLY A 352 11.74 30.91 30.41
N VAL A 353 11.55 29.77 31.07
CA VAL A 353 10.38 29.48 31.91
C VAL A 353 10.32 30.40 33.14
N LEU A 354 11.46 30.70 33.76
CA LEU A 354 11.52 31.57 34.94
C LEU A 354 11.24 33.05 34.61
N ASP A 355 11.43 33.47 33.36
CA ASP A 355 11.19 34.84 32.89
C ASP A 355 9.74 35.10 32.41
N ALA A 356 8.91 34.05 32.35
CA ALA A 356 7.53 34.06 31.83
C ALA A 356 6.46 34.60 32.82
N ASN A 357 6.81 34.94 34.07
CA ASN A 357 5.90 35.60 35.01
C ASN A 357 5.68 37.08 34.65
N VAL A 358 4.86 37.34 33.63
CA VAL A 358 4.62 38.68 33.05
C VAL A 358 3.16 38.85 32.68
N ALA A 359 2.67 40.09 32.69
CA ALA A 359 1.36 40.42 32.13
C ALA A 359 1.28 40.06 30.63
N GLU A 360 0.16 39.47 30.22
CA GLU A 360 -0.09 38.95 28.85
C GLU A 360 0.06 40.02 27.77
N ASP A 361 -0.13 41.31 28.09
CA ASP A 361 -0.05 42.43 27.14
C ASP A 361 1.38 42.74 26.65
N GLN A 362 2.39 42.13 27.25
CA GLN A 362 3.80 42.31 26.88
C GLN A 362 4.43 41.07 26.24
N LEU A 363 3.63 40.05 25.98
CA LEU A 363 4.06 38.76 25.43
C LEU A 363 3.46 38.57 24.03
N ALA A 364 4.25 38.04 23.10
CA ALA A 364 3.74 37.53 21.84
C ALA A 364 4.40 36.18 21.57
N GLU A 365 3.59 35.20 21.19
CA GLU A 365 4.02 33.82 20.96
C GLU A 365 3.55 33.39 19.57
N GLY A 366 4.38 32.59 18.91
CA GLY A 366 4.05 32.02 17.61
C GLY A 366 5.25 31.97 16.67
N TYR A 367 4.93 32.02 15.38
CA TYR A 367 5.91 31.88 14.31
C TYR A 367 6.30 33.24 13.73
N PHE A 368 7.59 33.54 13.78
CA PHE A 368 8.14 34.84 13.39
C PHE A 368 9.16 34.68 12.27
N LYS A 369 8.84 35.22 11.08
CA LYS A 369 9.80 35.32 9.99
C LYS A 369 10.81 36.43 10.24
N VAL A 370 12.09 36.13 10.11
CA VAL A 370 13.18 37.10 10.25
C VAL A 370 13.37 37.83 8.92
N GLU A 371 12.87 39.06 8.82
CA GLU A 371 12.96 39.85 7.58
C GLU A 371 14.34 40.50 7.42
N LYS A 372 14.97 40.89 8.52
CA LYS A 372 16.26 41.60 8.51
C LYS A 372 16.97 41.48 9.85
N VAL A 373 18.30 41.50 9.80
CA VAL A 373 19.18 41.67 10.96
C VAL A 373 19.93 43.00 10.77
N ALA A 374 19.90 43.87 11.78
CA ALA A 374 20.66 45.12 11.77
C ALA A 374 22.13 44.86 12.14
N ASP A 375 23.04 45.78 11.80
CA ASP A 375 24.48 45.69 12.15
C ASP A 375 24.74 45.56 13.66
N THR A 376 23.75 45.93 14.49
CA THR A 376 23.77 45.77 15.95
C THR A 376 23.36 44.38 16.43
N GLY A 377 23.04 43.45 15.53
CA GLY A 377 22.52 42.11 15.83
C GLY A 377 21.04 42.05 16.19
N LEU A 378 20.30 43.16 16.05
CA LEU A 378 18.88 43.22 16.37
C LEU A 378 18.02 42.78 15.18
N LEU A 379 17.01 41.95 15.46
CA LEU A 379 16.14 41.37 14.46
C LEU A 379 14.93 42.26 14.16
N ARG A 380 14.47 42.20 12.91
CA ARG A 380 13.12 42.57 12.51
C ARG A 380 12.33 41.30 12.25
N LEU A 381 11.34 41.06 13.08
CA LEU A 381 10.48 39.89 13.03
C LEU A 381 9.12 40.25 12.46
N LYS A 382 8.56 39.39 11.62
CA LYS A 382 7.19 39.50 11.15
C LYS A 382 6.45 38.21 11.49
N ASP A 383 5.35 38.36 12.23
CA ASP A 383 4.46 37.27 12.54
C ASP A 383 3.89 36.65 11.25
N VAL A 384 3.98 35.32 11.13
CA VAL A 384 3.55 34.58 9.94
C VAL A 384 2.03 34.63 9.79
N HIS A 385 1.29 34.52 10.88
CA HIS A 385 -0.18 34.42 10.88
C HIS A 385 -0.86 35.78 10.95
N PHE A 386 -0.45 36.62 11.90
CA PHE A 386 -1.07 37.92 12.17
C PHE A 386 -0.46 39.07 11.35
N ARG A 387 0.66 38.83 10.66
CA ARG A 387 1.41 39.80 9.84
C ARG A 387 1.88 41.04 10.62
N GLN A 388 1.84 41.01 11.95
CA GLN A 388 2.37 42.05 12.82
C GLN A 388 3.90 42.08 12.72
N THR A 389 4.49 43.27 12.72
CA THR A 389 5.96 43.44 12.65
C THR A 389 6.50 43.92 13.99
N TYR A 390 7.52 43.22 14.49
CA TYR A 390 8.26 43.54 15.69
C TYR A 390 9.66 44.02 15.30
N LEU A 391 10.02 45.20 15.79
CA LEU A 391 11.30 45.84 15.49
C LEU A 391 12.25 45.74 16.67
N ASN A 392 13.55 45.70 16.36
CA ASN A 392 14.63 45.71 17.34
C ASN A 392 14.55 44.56 18.35
N VAL A 393 14.19 43.35 17.88
CA VAL A 393 14.08 42.17 18.72
C VAL A 393 15.47 41.62 19.01
N LYS A 394 15.85 41.50 20.27
CA LYS A 394 17.12 40.91 20.69
C LYS A 394 17.00 39.39 20.82
N ILE A 395 17.96 38.66 20.25
CA ILE A 395 18.16 37.21 20.47
C ILE A 395 19.56 36.96 21.03
N ASN A 396 19.71 35.95 21.88
CA ASN A 396 21.00 35.51 22.39
C ASN A 396 21.55 34.38 21.50
N LEU A 397 22.01 34.75 20.31
CA LEU A 397 22.66 33.87 19.36
C LEU A 397 23.97 34.54 18.88
N ALA A 398 25.03 33.75 18.69
CA ALA A 398 26.34 34.28 18.33
C ALA A 398 26.36 34.94 16.93
N GLU A 399 25.62 34.36 15.97
CA GLU A 399 25.62 34.76 14.56
C GLU A 399 24.18 35.02 14.06
N PRO A 400 23.51 36.08 14.57
CA PRO A 400 22.10 36.35 14.25
C PRO A 400 21.85 36.65 12.77
N GLU A 401 22.86 37.09 12.02
CA GLU A 401 22.79 37.34 10.57
C GLU A 401 22.41 36.09 9.75
N GLN A 402 22.73 34.89 10.27
CA GLN A 402 22.36 33.64 9.60
C GLN A 402 20.85 33.35 9.67
N LEU A 403 20.12 34.05 10.54
CA LEU A 403 18.67 33.89 10.69
C LEU A 403 17.88 34.58 9.58
N ILE A 404 18.50 35.38 8.71
CA ILE A 404 17.75 36.13 7.68
C ILE A 404 16.98 35.14 6.77
N GLY A 405 15.66 35.32 6.71
CA GLY A 405 14.76 34.49 5.92
C GLY A 405 14.23 33.25 6.63
N THR A 406 14.74 32.89 7.82
CA THR A 406 14.23 31.77 8.62
C THR A 406 12.96 32.16 9.39
N ILE A 407 12.33 31.17 10.02
CA ILE A 407 11.15 31.31 10.87
C ILE A 407 11.52 30.85 12.27
N LEU A 408 11.20 31.65 13.28
CA LEU A 408 11.40 31.32 14.68
C LEU A 408 10.06 30.89 15.29
N GLU A 409 9.98 29.70 15.85
CA GLU A 409 8.91 29.33 16.80
C GLU A 409 9.38 29.78 18.19
N ALA A 410 8.81 30.89 18.66
CA ALA A 410 9.35 31.59 19.81
C ALA A 410 8.28 32.32 20.61
N SER A 411 8.64 32.65 21.86
CA SER A 411 7.96 33.66 22.66
C SER A 411 8.86 34.90 22.76
N ILE A 412 8.31 36.07 22.45
CA ILE A 412 8.98 37.36 22.56
C ILE A 412 8.29 38.24 23.60
N LYS A 413 9.09 39.00 24.34
CA LYS A 413 8.63 39.89 25.41
C LYS A 413 9.07 41.32 25.18
N PHE A 414 8.18 42.29 25.39
CA PHE A 414 8.54 43.69 25.43
C PHE A 414 9.13 44.08 26.79
N THR A 415 10.32 44.67 26.80
CA THR A 415 11.01 45.13 28.01
C THR A 415 11.34 46.61 27.93
N ALA A 416 11.88 47.19 29.01
CA ALA A 416 12.38 48.57 29.01
C ALA A 416 13.44 48.86 27.93
N TYR A 417 14.10 47.82 27.40
CA TYR A 417 15.13 47.91 26.37
C TYR A 417 14.65 47.49 24.98
N GLY A 418 13.35 47.18 24.81
CA GLY A 418 12.75 46.70 23.57
C GLY A 418 12.31 45.24 23.64
N TRP A 419 11.95 44.69 22.47
CA TRP A 419 11.56 43.29 22.32
C TRP A 419 12.77 42.37 22.49
N ARG A 420 12.56 41.22 23.13
CA ARG A 420 13.57 40.16 23.22
C ARG A 420 12.91 38.80 23.07
N VAL A 421 13.62 37.86 22.44
CA VAL A 421 13.29 36.44 22.48
C VAL A 421 13.55 35.95 23.90
N ILE A 422 12.52 35.39 24.54
CA ILE A 422 12.61 34.80 25.88
C ILE A 422 12.61 33.28 25.84
N ASN A 423 11.92 32.70 24.86
CA ASN A 423 11.91 31.29 24.57
C ASN A 423 12.03 31.13 23.05
N LEU A 424 12.87 30.20 22.62
CA LEU A 424 12.96 29.75 21.24
C LEU A 424 12.81 28.25 21.31
N GLU A 425 11.78 27.74 20.64
CA GLU A 425 11.54 26.29 20.55
C GLU A 425 12.28 25.75 19.33
N TYR A 426 12.08 26.34 18.16
CA TYR A 426 12.69 25.85 16.93
C TYR A 426 13.00 26.98 15.95
N ILE A 427 13.97 26.75 15.06
CA ILE A 427 14.23 27.58 13.87
C ILE A 427 13.95 26.73 12.64
N PHE A 428 13.06 27.21 11.77
CA PHE A 428 12.71 26.57 10.51
C PHE A 428 13.22 27.35 9.29
N PRO A 429 13.47 26.68 8.16
CA PRO A 429 13.70 27.34 6.88
C PRO A 429 12.52 28.24 6.49
N GLY A 430 12.78 29.27 5.70
CA GLY A 430 11.72 30.18 5.23
C GLY A 430 10.66 29.49 4.36
N GLN A 431 11.02 28.37 3.73
CA GLN A 431 10.17 27.51 2.93
C GLN A 431 9.14 26.75 3.78
N ALA A 432 9.41 26.54 5.07
CA ALA A 432 8.51 25.80 5.95
C ALA A 432 7.17 26.51 6.21
N VAL A 433 6.99 27.77 5.77
CA VAL A 433 5.76 28.57 5.96
C VAL A 433 4.48 27.80 5.61
N SER A 434 4.50 26.94 4.58
CA SER A 434 3.33 26.16 4.15
C SER A 434 2.87 25.12 5.17
N TYR A 435 3.76 24.66 6.04
CA TYR A 435 3.52 23.59 7.02
C TYR A 435 3.29 24.13 8.45
N LEU A 436 3.25 25.46 8.60
CA LEU A 436 2.96 26.11 9.88
C LEU A 436 1.44 26.35 9.96
N HIS A 437 0.77 25.61 10.84
CA HIS A 437 -0.65 25.71 11.12
C HIS A 437 -0.96 26.35 12.47
#